data_AF-A0A967HV09-F1
#
_entry.id   AF-A0A967HV09-F1
#
_cell.length_a   1.000
_cell.length_b   1.000
_cell.length_c   1.000
_cell.angle_alpha   90.00
_cell.angle_beta   90.00
_cell.angle_gamma   90.00
#
_symmetry.space_group_name_H-M   'P 1'
#
loop_
_entity.id
_entity.type
_entity.pdbx_description
1 polymer ?
#
loop_
_entity_poly.entity_id
_entity_poly.type
_entity_poly.pdbx_seq_one_letter_code
_entity_poly.pdbx_strand_id
1 'polypeptide(L)' 'IDYGPFGFLDAYQPGFICNHSDHQGRYAYNRQPNIALWNLACLAQAMLPLVDQETLKAALD' A
#
# COMPACT_ATOMS: atom_id res chain seq x y z
N ILE A 1 -1.49 -3.63 -9.88
CA ILE A 1 -2.12 -3.84 -11.21
C ILE A 1 -3.50 -3.21 -11.17
N ASP A 2 -4.07 -2.82 -12.32
CA ASP A 2 -5.20 -1.87 -12.51
C ASP A 2 -4.72 -0.42 -12.75
N TYR A 3 -4.52 -0.08 -14.03
CA TYR A 3 -4.02 1.23 -14.47
C TYR A 3 -5.20 2.19 -14.71
N GLY A 4 -5.69 2.80 -13.64
CA GLY A 4 -6.66 3.89 -13.68
C GLY A 4 -5.97 5.26 -13.61
N PRO A 5 -6.20 6.08 -12.57
CA PRO A 5 -5.55 7.37 -12.39
C PRO A 5 -4.11 7.22 -11.84
N PHE A 6 -3.23 6.53 -12.57
CA PHE A 6 -1.81 6.49 -12.24
C PHE A 6 -1.08 7.72 -12.82
N GLY A 7 0.07 8.06 -12.25
CA GLY A 7 0.88 9.16 -12.77
C GLY A 7 2.35 8.98 -12.44
N PHE A 8 3.22 9.31 -13.40
CA PHE A 8 4.63 9.54 -13.14
C PHE A 8 4.81 10.96 -12.57
N LEU A 9 5.84 11.16 -11.75
CA LEU A 9 6.18 12.49 -11.25
C LEU A 9 6.87 13.29 -12.35
N ASP A 10 6.33 14.46 -12.68
CA ASP A 10 7.02 15.43 -13.56
C ASP A 10 8.10 16.19 -12.77
N ALA A 11 7.68 16.85 -11.68
CA ALA A 11 8.56 17.42 -10.67
C ALA A 11 8.48 16.58 -9.40
N TYR A 12 9.59 16.50 -8.65
CA TYR A 12 9.60 15.76 -7.39
C TYR A 12 8.69 16.43 -6.36
N GLN A 13 7.59 15.76 -6.03
CA GLN A 13 6.66 16.14 -4.98
C GLN A 13 6.31 14.91 -4.13
N PRO A 14 6.89 14.75 -2.92
CA PRO A 14 6.67 13.57 -2.10
C PRO A 14 5.19 13.28 -1.82
N GLY A 15 4.39 14.33 -1.59
CA GLY A 15 2.96 14.22 -1.30
C GLY A 15 2.05 14.19 -2.54
N PHE A 16 2.57 13.91 -3.74
CA PHE A 16 1.78 13.88 -4.97
C PHE A 16 0.63 12.87 -4.90
N ILE A 17 -0.59 13.31 -5.21
CA ILE A 17 -1.81 12.49 -5.26
C ILE A 17 -2.27 12.44 -6.73
N CYS A 18 -2.07 11.31 -7.41
CA CYS A 18 -2.46 11.15 -8.80
C CYS A 18 -3.97 10.96 -8.99
N ASN A 19 -4.66 10.41 -7.98
CA ASN A 19 -6.10 10.16 -8.04
C ASN A 19 -6.93 11.34 -7.49
N HIS A 20 -7.72 12.00 -8.33
CA HIS A 20 -8.52 13.17 -7.93
C HIS A 20 -9.65 12.85 -6.94
N SER A 21 -10.06 11.58 -6.84
CA SER A 21 -11.03 11.14 -5.82
C SER A 21 -10.38 10.82 -4.47
N ASP A 22 -9.04 10.81 -4.37
CA ASP A 22 -8.33 10.57 -3.12
C ASP A 22 -8.12 11.86 -2.33
N HIS A 23 -9.22 12.42 -1.81
CA HIS A 23 -9.20 13.69 -1.09
C HIS A 23 -8.35 13.69 0.20
N GLN A 24 -8.09 12.51 0.77
CA GLN A 24 -7.28 12.36 2.00
C GLN A 24 -5.81 12.00 1.70
N GLY A 25 -5.47 11.81 0.42
CA GLY A 25 -4.15 11.38 -0.03
C GLY A 25 -3.75 10.02 0.52
N ARG A 26 -4.69 9.09 0.72
CA ARG A 26 -4.41 7.72 1.19
C ARG A 26 -3.33 7.07 0.32
N TYR A 27 -3.37 7.30 -0.99
CA TYR A 27 -2.48 6.71 -1.98
C TYR A 27 -1.45 7.71 -2.56
N ALA A 28 -1.16 8.80 -1.82
CA ALA A 28 -0.10 9.73 -2.18
C ALA A 28 1.25 9.02 -2.35
N TYR A 29 2.12 9.54 -3.21
CA TYR A 29 3.41 8.91 -3.58
C TYR A 29 4.23 8.44 -2.36
N ASN A 30 4.47 9.33 -1.39
CA ASN A 30 5.21 9.00 -0.16
C ASN A 30 4.50 8.02 0.78
N ARG A 31 3.19 7.81 0.64
CA ARG A 31 2.41 6.88 1.48
C ARG A 31 2.38 5.46 0.91
N GLN A 32 2.72 5.27 -0.35
CA GLN A 32 2.64 3.97 -1.02
C GLN A 32 3.38 2.85 -0.27
N PRO A 33 4.60 3.03 0.30
CA PRO A 33 5.25 1.97 1.07
C PRO A 33 4.43 1.51 2.29
N ASN A 34 3.88 2.45 3.07
CA ASN A 34 3.08 2.12 4.25
C ASN A 34 1.74 1.46 3.87
N ILE A 35 1.12 1.92 2.78
CA ILE A 35 -0.10 1.30 2.26
C ILE A 35 0.18 -0.12 1.75
N ALA A 36 1.32 -0.35 1.09
CA ALA A 36 1.72 -1.68 0.65
C ALA A 36 1.89 -2.62 1.85
N LEU A 37 2.58 -2.17 2.92
CA LEU A 37 2.71 -2.95 4.16
C LEU A 37 1.34 -3.24 4.80
N TRP A 38 0.43 -2.26 4.85
CA TRP A 38 -0.92 -2.46 5.36
C TRP A 38 -1.71 -3.51 4.54
N ASN A 39 -1.60 -3.45 3.20
CA ASN A 39 -2.23 -4.45 2.33
C ASN A 39 -1.64 -5.85 2.56
N LEU A 40 -0.33 -5.96 2.78
CA LEU A 40 0.33 -7.23 3.13
C LEU A 40 -0.13 -7.75 4.48
N ALA A 41 -0.33 -6.89 5.47
CA ALA A 41 -0.90 -7.29 6.77
C ALA A 41 -2.34 -7.81 6.62
N CYS A 42 -3.17 -7.20 5.76
CA CYS A 42 -4.49 -7.73 5.43
C CYS A 42 -4.42 -9.11 4.76
N LEU A 43 -3.46 -9.33 3.86
CA LEU A 43 -3.22 -10.64 3.25
C LEU A 43 -2.77 -11.67 4.29
N ALA A 44 -1.82 -11.31 5.17
CA ALA A 44 -1.37 -12.18 6.25
C ALA A 44 -2.52 -12.59 7.18
N GLN A 45 -3.40 -11.65 7.53
CA GLN A 45 -4.60 -11.96 8.32
C GLN A 45 -5.50 -13.00 7.63
N ALA A 46 -5.67 -12.92 6.31
CA ALA A 46 -6.44 -13.90 5.54
C ALA A 46 -5.75 -15.28 5.46
N MET A 47 -4.44 -15.35 5.68
CA MET A 47 -3.65 -16.58 5.64
C MET A 47 -3.58 -17.33 6.98
N LEU A 48 -4.08 -16.77 8.08
CA LEU A 48 -4.06 -17.40 9.41
C LEU A 48 -4.66 -18.82 9.49
N PRO A 49 -5.66 -19.22 8.69
CA PRO A 49 -6.13 -20.61 8.68
C PRO A 49 -5.13 -21.61 8.09
N LEU A 50 -4.11 -21.14 7.38
CA LEU A 50 -3.16 -21.96 6.60
C LEU A 50 -1.72 -21.86 7.10
N VAL A 51 -1.36 -20.75 7.74
CA VAL A 51 0.01 -20.45 8.21
C VAL A 51 -0.06 -19.93 9.64
N ASP A 52 0.90 -20.33 10.46
CA ASP A 52 0.98 -19.87 11.85
C ASP A 52 1.25 -18.36 11.94
N GLN A 53 0.75 -17.76 13.01
CA GLN A 53 0.80 -16.31 13.20
C GLN A 53 2.24 -15.78 13.35
N GLU A 54 3.17 -16.56 13.90
CA GLU A 54 4.55 -16.13 14.14
C GLU A 54 5.31 -16.03 12.82
N THR A 55 5.20 -17.04 11.96
CA THR A 55 5.75 -17.01 10.59
C THR A 55 5.20 -15.82 9.79
N LEU A 56 3.90 -15.55 9.88
CA LEU A 56 3.27 -14.43 9.18
C LEU A 56 3.73 -13.06 9.69
N LYS A 57 3.97 -12.91 11.00
CA LYS A 57 4.54 -11.68 11.57
C LYS A 57 5.98 -11.47 11.13
N ALA A 58 6.81 -12.50 11.23
CA ALA A 58 8.21 -12.45 10.81
C ALA A 58 8.38 -12.13 9.32
N ALA A 59 7.40 -12.48 8.48
CA ALA A 59 7.40 -12.13 7.07
C ALA A 59 7.03 -10.66 6.77
N LEU A 60 6.49 -9.92 7.74
CA LEU A 60 6.11 -8.51 7.62
C LEU A 60 7.14 -7.55 8.23
N ASP A 61 8.10 -8.07 8.99
CA ASP A 61 9.20 -7.33 9.63
C ASP A 61 10.41 -7.17 8.68
#